data_AF-A0A1Q3ZLC3-F1
#
_entry.id   AF-A0A1Q3ZLC3-F1
#
_cell.length_a   1.000
_cell.length_b   1.000
_cell.length_c   1.000
_cell.angle_alpha   90.00
_cell.angle_beta   90.00
_cell.angle_gamma   90.00
#
_symmetry.space_group_name_H-M   'P 1'
#
loop_
_entity.id
_entity.type
_entity.pdbx_description
1 polymer ?
#
loop_
_entity_poly.entity_id
_entity_poly.type
_entity_poly.pdbx_seq_one_letter_code
_entity_poly.pdbx_strand_id
1 'polypeptide(L)'
;MKVSVHFFQVNSDFSPEHAAAHHNGEESENNLKYDWEDELEVSESLEKVEVERNAVFHLEGQFADGKAFNEAVPNMFLVVLILKGGQKGYMGVSESMLLDFEQEGTPEHTVIRIYIRDYEPFWNEMPGIFIASKEFPKSLKLNDLD
;
A
#
# COMPACT_ATOMS: atom_id res chain seq x y z
N MET A 1 14.98 15.19 -4.30
CA MET A 1 14.75 13.84 -3.79
C MET A 1 13.57 13.27 -4.54
N LYS A 2 13.59 11.98 -4.80
CA LYS A 2 12.52 11.23 -5.46
C LYS A 2 12.25 9.97 -4.65
N VAL A 3 11.01 9.53 -4.61
CA VAL A 3 10.63 8.22 -4.08
C VAL A 3 9.75 7.48 -5.06
N SER A 4 10.04 6.20 -5.25
CA SER A 4 9.18 5.25 -5.98
C SER A 4 8.69 4.21 -4.97
N VAL A 5 7.38 4.03 -4.85
CA VAL A 5 6.77 3.01 -4.00
C VAL A 5 6.09 1.99 -4.91
N HIS A 6 6.58 0.76 -4.87
CA HIS A 6 6.03 -0.37 -5.60
C HIS A 6 5.22 -1.25 -4.65
N PHE A 7 4.02 -1.63 -5.06
CA PHE A 7 3.15 -2.56 -4.36
C PHE A 7 3.04 -3.85 -5.15
N PHE A 8 3.17 -4.98 -4.48
CA PHE A 8 3.05 -6.32 -5.07
C PHE A 8 2.04 -7.12 -4.24
N GLN A 9 0.94 -7.59 -4.82
CA GLN A 9 0.17 -8.67 -4.19
C GLN A 9 0.84 -9.99 -4.50
N VAL A 10 1.33 -10.68 -3.48
CA VAL A 10 2.01 -11.97 -3.65
C VAL A 10 0.99 -13.05 -3.94
N ASN A 11 1.19 -13.74 -5.06
CA ASN A 11 0.36 -14.86 -5.47
C ASN A 11 0.60 -16.04 -4.52
N SER A 12 -0.45 -16.45 -3.81
CA SER A 12 -0.38 -17.52 -2.82
C SER A 12 -0.27 -18.93 -3.45
N ASP A 13 -0.62 -19.06 -4.72
CA ASP A 13 -0.57 -20.28 -5.53
C ASP A 13 0.74 -20.43 -6.32
N PHE A 14 1.66 -19.46 -6.25
CA PHE A 14 2.98 -19.59 -6.88
C PHE A 14 3.68 -20.84 -6.37
N SER A 15 4.10 -21.72 -7.28
CA SER A 15 4.87 -22.93 -6.99
C SER A 15 6.36 -22.67 -7.24
N PRO A 16 7.19 -22.53 -6.19
CA PRO A 16 8.63 -22.41 -6.33
C PRO A 16 9.25 -23.66 -6.95
N GLU A 17 8.69 -24.84 -6.67
CA GLU A 17 9.19 -26.10 -7.22
C GLU A 17 8.98 -26.19 -8.73
N HIS A 18 7.80 -25.80 -9.22
CA HIS A 18 7.53 -25.76 -10.65
C HIS A 18 8.42 -24.73 -11.36
N ALA A 19 8.57 -23.54 -10.77
CA ALA A 19 9.47 -22.51 -11.28
C ALA A 19 10.91 -23.02 -11.38
N ALA A 20 11.44 -23.65 -10.31
CA ALA A 20 12.79 -24.18 -10.28
C ALA A 20 13.01 -25.29 -11.32
N ALA A 21 12.05 -26.19 -11.49
CA ALA A 21 12.17 -27.35 -12.37
C ALA A 21 12.06 -27.00 -13.87
N HIS A 22 11.27 -25.98 -14.22
CA HIS A 22 10.89 -25.72 -15.62
C HIS A 22 11.27 -24.32 -16.13
N HIS A 23 11.51 -23.38 -15.22
CA HIS A 23 11.68 -21.95 -15.55
C HIS A 23 12.86 -21.30 -14.80
N ASN A 24 13.87 -22.07 -14.36
CA ASN A 24 15.06 -21.60 -13.63
C ASN A 24 14.75 -20.79 -12.35
N GLY A 25 13.62 -21.08 -11.70
CA GLY A 25 13.16 -20.35 -10.51
C GLY A 25 12.37 -19.07 -10.82
N GLU A 26 12.15 -18.77 -12.10
CA GLU A 26 11.36 -17.63 -12.55
C GLU A 26 9.90 -17.98 -12.78
N GLU A 27 9.08 -16.93 -12.85
CA GLU A 27 7.67 -17.06 -13.15
C GLU A 27 7.42 -17.51 -14.60
N SER A 28 6.21 -17.98 -14.85
CA SER A 28 5.73 -18.36 -16.17
C SER A 28 4.27 -17.94 -16.33
N GLU A 29 3.74 -18.03 -17.55
CA GLU A 29 2.34 -17.68 -17.84
C GLU A 29 1.32 -18.37 -16.92
N ASN A 30 1.61 -19.59 -16.45
CA ASN A 30 0.74 -20.36 -15.55
C ASN A 30 1.26 -20.44 -14.10
N ASN A 31 2.27 -19.65 -13.74
CA ASN A 31 2.90 -19.66 -12.41
C ASN A 31 3.49 -18.26 -12.11
N LEU A 32 2.62 -17.26 -11.97
CA LEU A 32 2.97 -15.87 -11.71
C LEU A 32 3.40 -15.68 -10.24
N LYS A 33 4.40 -14.83 -9.99
CA LYS A 33 4.84 -14.51 -8.62
C LYS A 33 3.90 -13.52 -7.91
N TYR A 34 3.30 -12.63 -8.68
CA TYR A 34 2.42 -11.57 -8.17
C TYR A 34 1.08 -11.57 -8.92
N ASP A 35 -0.01 -11.34 -8.19
CA ASP A 35 -1.35 -11.24 -8.79
C ASP A 35 -1.57 -9.89 -9.46
N TRP A 36 -1.00 -8.82 -8.88
CA TRP A 36 -0.92 -7.51 -9.48
C TRP A 36 0.24 -6.70 -8.91
N GLU A 37 0.60 -5.66 -9.65
CA GLU A 37 1.62 -4.68 -9.30
C GLU A 37 1.06 -3.26 -9.47
N ASP A 38 1.48 -2.34 -8.61
CA ASP A 38 1.22 -0.90 -8.75
C ASP A 38 2.47 -0.10 -8.40
N GLU A 39 2.65 1.06 -9.02
CA GLU A 39 3.80 1.94 -8.80
C GLU A 39 3.35 3.40 -8.70
N LEU A 40 3.76 4.05 -7.61
CA LEU A 40 3.61 5.48 -7.45
C LEU A 40 4.97 6.15 -7.28
N GLU A 41 5.16 7.27 -7.99
CA GLU A 41 6.37 8.08 -7.89
C GLU A 41 6.02 9.48 -7.37
N VAL A 42 6.82 9.98 -6.42
CA VAL A 42 6.76 11.36 -5.94
C VAL A 42 8.14 11.99 -6.02
N SER A 43 8.25 13.07 -6.78
CA SER A 43 9.49 13.81 -7.01
C SER A 43 9.37 15.30 -6.66
N GLU A 44 8.17 15.87 -6.77
CA GLU A 44 7.94 17.29 -6.55
C GLU A 44 7.86 17.63 -5.07
N SER A 45 8.59 18.66 -4.65
CA SER A 45 8.55 19.22 -3.30
C SER A 45 8.84 18.25 -2.15
N LEU A 46 9.34 17.04 -2.43
CA LEU A 46 9.67 16.05 -1.41
C LEU A 46 10.96 16.45 -0.66
N GLU A 47 10.87 16.56 0.67
CA GLU A 47 12.00 16.85 1.56
C GLU A 47 12.52 15.60 2.26
N LYS A 48 11.60 14.73 2.70
CA LYS A 48 11.95 13.54 3.48
C LYS A 48 10.90 12.44 3.31
N VAL A 49 11.36 11.20 3.40
CA VAL A 49 10.51 10.00 3.50
C VAL A 49 10.78 9.33 4.84
N GLU A 50 9.72 8.95 5.54
CA GLU A 50 9.77 8.20 6.79
C GLU A 50 8.89 6.94 6.67
N VAL A 51 9.27 5.88 7.37
CA VAL A 51 8.45 4.67 7.48
C VAL A 51 7.93 4.58 8.91
N GLU A 52 6.62 4.47 9.06
CA GLU A 52 5.95 4.30 10.34
C GLU A 52 5.23 2.95 10.38
N ARG A 53 5.42 2.19 11.47
CA ARG A 53 4.79 0.89 11.72
C ARG A 53 3.66 1.06 12.73
N ASN A 54 2.59 0.29 12.58
CA ASN A 54 1.40 0.32 13.46
C ASN A 54 0.87 1.75 13.70
N ALA A 55 0.98 2.61 12.69
CA ALA A 55 0.56 4.00 12.75
C ALA A 55 -0.96 4.12 12.65
N VAL A 56 -1.47 5.31 13.00
CA VAL A 56 -2.87 5.68 12.77
C VAL A 56 -2.92 6.58 11.55
N PHE A 57 -3.59 6.11 10.50
CA PHE A 57 -3.87 6.90 9.31
C PHE A 57 -5.24 7.57 9.45
N HIS A 58 -5.34 8.85 9.07
CA HIS A 58 -6.62 9.56 9.08
C HIS A 58 -7.18 9.62 7.66
N LEU A 59 -8.25 8.87 7.42
CA LEU A 59 -9.00 8.89 6.17
C LEU A 59 -9.99 10.05 6.21
N GLU A 60 -9.76 11.05 5.37
CA GLU A 60 -10.55 12.28 5.34
C GLU A 60 -11.11 12.58 3.95
N GLY A 61 -12.25 13.26 3.92
CA GLY A 61 -12.95 13.56 2.68
C GLY A 61 -14.30 14.23 2.94
N GLN A 62 -15.16 14.22 1.92
CA GLN A 62 -16.50 14.77 1.99
C GLN A 62 -17.52 13.77 1.44
N PHE A 63 -18.65 13.64 2.13
CA PHE A 63 -19.82 12.93 1.61
C PHE A 63 -20.48 13.73 0.49
N ALA A 64 -21.36 13.08 -0.28
CA ALA A 64 -22.08 13.70 -1.39
C ALA A 64 -22.97 14.90 -0.97
N ASP A 65 -23.39 14.96 0.29
CA ASP A 65 -24.13 16.09 0.86
C ASP A 65 -23.24 17.28 1.29
N GLY A 66 -21.92 17.17 1.07
CA GLY A 66 -20.92 18.16 1.43
C GLY A 66 -20.43 18.09 2.88
N LYS A 67 -20.92 17.14 3.68
CA LYS A 67 -20.44 16.96 5.05
C LYS A 67 -19.04 16.33 5.05
N ALA A 68 -18.09 16.99 5.69
CA ALA A 68 -16.73 16.46 5.87
C ALA A 68 -16.71 15.28 6.85
N PHE A 69 -15.81 14.34 6.62
CA PHE A 69 -15.47 13.27 7.56
C PHE A 69 -13.96 13.20 7.76
N ASN A 70 -13.56 12.66 8.91
CA ASN A 70 -12.19 12.30 9.24
C ASN A 70 -12.26 11.10 10.18
N GLU A 71 -11.81 9.95 9.70
CA GLU A 71 -11.92 8.67 10.41
C GLU A 71 -10.52 8.08 10.62
N ALA A 72 -10.26 7.62 11.84
CA ALA A 72 -8.99 6.99 12.18
C ALA A 72 -8.99 5.53 11.73
N VAL A 73 -7.94 5.15 10.99
CA VAL A 73 -7.63 3.79 10.55
C VAL A 73 -6.38 3.34 11.31
N PRO A 74 -6.52 2.52 12.36
CA PRO A 74 -5.38 2.06 13.15
C PRO A 74 -4.58 0.97 12.42
N ASN A 75 -3.40 0.65 12.94
CA ASN A 75 -2.54 -0.46 12.53
C ASN A 75 -2.09 -0.39 11.06
N MET A 76 -1.66 0.79 10.60
CA MET A 76 -1.15 0.97 9.26
C MET A 76 0.38 0.91 9.21
N PHE A 77 0.92 0.27 8.18
CA PHE A 77 2.28 0.48 7.69
C PHE A 77 2.23 1.69 6.75
N LEU A 78 2.92 2.77 7.09
CA LEU A 78 2.88 4.01 6.32
C LEU A 78 4.27 4.42 5.84
N VAL A 79 4.35 4.74 4.55
CA VAL A 79 5.38 5.58 3.96
C VAL A 79 4.88 7.03 4.03
N VAL A 80 5.48 7.80 4.93
CA VAL A 80 5.14 9.20 5.17
C VAL A 80 6.03 10.09 4.32
N LEU A 81 5.40 10.85 3.43
CA LEU A 81 6.05 11.80 2.52
C LEU A 81 5.99 13.19 3.14
N ILE A 82 7.13 13.74 3.56
CA ILE A 82 7.22 15.10 4.09
C ILE A 82 7.59 16.03 2.94
N LEU A 83 6.66 16.90 2.57
CA LEU A 83 6.80 17.88 1.50
C LEU A 83 7.25 19.24 2.06
N LYS A 84 7.77 20.10 1.18
CA LYS A 84 8.13 21.49 1.46
C LYS A 84 6.99 22.21 2.17
N GLY A 85 7.31 22.88 3.26
CA GLY A 85 6.32 23.58 4.09
C GLY A 85 5.63 22.68 5.14
N GLY A 86 6.06 21.42 5.28
CA GLY A 86 5.61 20.51 6.34
C GLY A 86 4.31 19.76 6.02
N GLN A 87 3.78 19.88 4.81
CA GLN A 87 2.66 19.07 4.35
C GLN A 87 3.07 17.59 4.28
N LYS A 88 2.16 16.70 4.66
CA LYS A 88 2.37 15.25 4.62
C LYS A 88 1.51 14.60 3.54
N GLY A 89 2.12 13.69 2.78
CA GLY A 89 1.45 12.69 1.97
C GLY A 89 1.66 11.30 2.57
N TYR A 90 0.81 10.35 2.19
CA TYR A 90 0.84 9.00 2.74
C TYR A 90 0.65 7.98 1.63
N MET A 91 1.44 6.93 1.69
CA MET A 91 1.24 5.67 0.99
C MET A 91 1.38 4.56 2.03
N GLY A 92 0.74 3.42 1.86
CA GLY A 92 0.77 2.40 2.89
C GLY A 92 -0.30 1.35 2.79
N VAL A 93 -0.18 0.39 3.69
CA VAL A 93 -1.07 -0.78 3.77
C VAL A 93 -1.42 -1.05 5.21
N SER A 94 -2.57 -1.69 5.45
CA SER A 94 -2.85 -2.33 6.73
C SER A 94 -1.71 -3.28 7.14
N GLU A 95 -1.21 -3.17 8.37
CA GLU A 95 -0.13 -4.05 8.89
C GLU A 95 -0.51 -5.52 8.80
N SER A 96 -1.80 -5.83 8.98
CA SER A 96 -2.30 -7.20 8.87
C SER A 96 -2.18 -7.80 7.47
N MET A 97 -2.07 -6.95 6.44
CA MET A 97 -1.86 -7.36 5.05
C MET A 97 -0.38 -7.33 4.64
N LEU A 98 0.50 -6.70 5.42
CA LEU A 98 1.92 -6.60 5.08
C LEU A 98 2.59 -7.98 5.17
N LEU A 99 3.15 -8.44 4.06
CA LEU A 99 4.02 -9.61 4.03
C LEU A 99 5.44 -9.20 4.42
N ASP A 100 5.99 -8.23 3.69
CA ASP A 100 7.33 -7.70 3.87
C ASP A 100 7.45 -6.31 3.25
N PHE A 101 8.53 -5.58 3.56
CA PHE A 101 8.91 -4.38 2.84
C PHE A 101 10.42 -4.28 2.69
N GLU A 102 10.84 -3.74 1.55
CA GLU A 102 12.24 -3.44 1.28
C GLU A 102 12.40 -1.94 1.01
N GLN A 103 13.50 -1.38 1.47
CA GLN A 103 13.88 -0.01 1.16
C GLN A 103 15.32 0.02 0.67
N GLU A 104 15.51 0.55 -0.53
CA GLU A 104 16.82 0.70 -1.15
C GLU A 104 16.95 2.05 -1.85
N GLY A 105 18.13 2.30 -2.42
CA GLY A 105 18.43 3.50 -3.20
C GLY A 105 19.39 4.45 -2.49
N THR A 106 19.34 5.71 -2.93
CA THR A 106 20.21 6.80 -2.44
C THR A 106 19.37 7.91 -1.80
N PRO A 107 19.99 8.89 -1.12
CA PRO A 107 19.27 10.07 -0.63
C PRO A 107 18.56 10.86 -1.75
N GLU A 108 19.01 10.75 -3.00
CA GLU A 108 18.42 11.42 -4.15
C GLU A 108 17.22 10.65 -4.72
N HIS A 109 17.27 9.32 -4.69
CA HIS A 109 16.19 8.44 -5.14
C HIS A 109 16.06 7.22 -4.23
N THR A 110 14.97 7.17 -3.46
CA THR A 110 14.61 6.02 -2.63
C THR A 110 13.59 5.15 -3.35
N VAL A 111 13.75 3.85 -3.29
CA VAL A 111 12.79 2.87 -3.79
C VAL A 111 12.28 2.06 -2.61
N ILE A 112 10.97 1.97 -2.45
CA ILE A 112 10.31 1.17 -1.42
C ILE A 112 9.47 0.12 -2.12
N ARG A 113 9.65 -1.16 -1.76
CA ARG A 113 8.80 -2.25 -2.21
C ARG A 113 7.97 -2.74 -1.05
N ILE A 114 6.66 -2.85 -1.25
CA ILE A 114 5.69 -3.30 -0.25
C ILE A 114 5.04 -4.57 -0.80
N TYR A 115 5.25 -5.67 -0.10
CA TYR A 115 4.69 -6.97 -0.45
C TYR A 115 3.43 -7.19 0.38
N ILE A 116 2.32 -7.45 -0.30
CA ILE A 116 0.98 -7.60 0.27
C ILE A 116 0.58 -9.07 0.21
N ARG A 117 0.05 -9.57 1.33
CA ARG A 117 -0.51 -10.91 1.47
C ARG A 117 -1.84 -11.01 0.72
N ASP A 118 -2.00 -12.08 -0.06
CA ASP A 118 -3.29 -12.49 -0.61
C ASP A 118 -4.12 -13.26 0.43
N TYR A 119 -4.76 -12.53 1.35
CA TYR A 119 -5.52 -13.16 2.45
C TYR A 119 -6.91 -12.57 2.67
N GLU A 120 -7.12 -11.27 2.43
CA GLU A 120 -8.40 -10.64 2.73
C GLU A 120 -8.77 -9.54 1.73
N PRO A 121 -10.09 -9.31 1.51
CA PRO A 121 -10.55 -8.17 0.74
C PRO A 121 -10.09 -6.86 1.36
N PHE A 122 -9.71 -5.90 0.53
CA PHE A 122 -9.25 -4.58 0.97
C PHE A 122 -9.93 -3.47 0.17
N TRP A 123 -9.86 -2.27 0.74
CA TRP A 123 -10.30 -1.03 0.12
C TRP A 123 -9.08 -0.27 -0.39
N ASN A 124 -9.14 0.18 -1.64
CA ASN A 124 -8.14 1.05 -2.27
C ASN A 124 -8.85 2.26 -2.90
N GLU A 125 -9.50 3.05 -2.04
CA GLU A 125 -10.26 4.25 -2.46
C GLU A 125 -9.34 5.46 -2.70
N MET A 126 -8.07 5.36 -2.29
CA MET A 126 -7.06 6.40 -2.48
C MET A 126 -5.78 5.79 -3.03
N PRO A 127 -5.19 6.37 -4.09
CA PRO A 127 -3.97 5.84 -4.69
C PRO A 127 -2.87 5.60 -3.66
N GLY A 128 -2.32 4.38 -3.65
CA GLY A 128 -1.24 3.99 -2.75
C GLY A 128 -1.65 3.72 -1.30
N ILE A 129 -2.96 3.65 -0.97
CA ILE A 129 -3.45 3.29 0.38
C ILE A 129 -4.37 2.08 0.31
N PHE A 130 -3.92 0.97 0.89
CA PHE A 130 -4.65 -0.30 0.90
C PHE A 130 -5.08 -0.66 2.32
N ILE A 131 -6.39 -0.66 2.60
CA ILE A 131 -6.93 -0.87 3.94
C ILE A 131 -7.69 -2.20 4.00
N ALA A 132 -7.27 -3.09 4.89
CA ALA A 132 -7.98 -4.35 5.14
C ALA A 132 -9.46 -4.10 5.45
N SER A 133 -10.36 -4.90 4.89
CA SER A 133 -11.81 -4.68 5.06
C SER A 133 -12.27 -4.68 6.51
N LYS A 134 -11.58 -5.43 7.39
CA LYS A 134 -11.86 -5.46 8.83
C LYS A 134 -11.44 -4.18 9.57
N GLU A 135 -10.46 -3.45 9.04
CA GLU A 135 -9.90 -2.21 9.59
C GLU A 135 -10.52 -0.95 8.97
N PHE A 136 -11.22 -1.09 7.83
CA PHE A 136 -11.92 0.02 7.20
C PHE A 136 -13.02 0.62 8.10
N PRO A 137 -13.09 1.96 8.27
CA PRO A 137 -14.06 2.60 9.16
C PRO A 137 -15.49 2.22 8.85
N LYS A 138 -16.19 1.65 9.85
CA LYS A 138 -17.58 1.19 9.69
C LYS A 138 -18.54 2.33 9.34
N SER A 139 -18.26 3.55 9.79
CA SER A 139 -19.04 4.75 9.48
C SER A 139 -19.01 5.12 8.00
N LEU A 140 -18.00 4.66 7.26
CA LEU A 140 -17.81 4.93 5.83
C LEU A 140 -18.24 3.75 4.95
N LYS A 141 -18.54 2.59 5.54
CA LYS A 141 -19.14 1.49 4.79
C LYS A 141 -20.54 1.94 4.39
N LEU A 142 -20.83 1.91 3.09
CA LEU A 142 -22.21 1.94 2.63
C LEU A 142 -22.92 0.80 3.36
N ASN A 143 -23.87 1.14 4.24
CA ASN A 143 -24.86 0.14 4.63
C ASN A 143 -25.50 -0.28 3.33
N ASP A 144 -25.41 -1.57 2.99
CA ASP A 144 -26.28 -2.16 1.98
C ASP A 144 -27.70 -1.68 2.31
N LEU A 145 -28.20 -0.76 1.49
CA LEU A 145 -29.57 -0.27 1.62
C LEU A 145 -30.46 -1.49 1.35
N ASP A 146 -31.30 -1.79 2.34
CA ASP A 146 -32.35 -2.82 2.31
C ASP A 146 -33.12 -2.90 0.97
#